data_AF-A0A812X2X4-F1
#
_entry.id   AF-A0A812X2X4-F1
#
_cell.length_a   1.000
_cell.length_b   1.000
_cell.length_c   1.000
_cell.angle_alpha   90.00
_cell.angle_beta   90.00
_cell.angle_gamma   90.00
#
_symmetry.space_group_name_H-M   'P 1'
#
loop_
_entity.id
_entity.type
_entity.pdbx_description
1 polymer ?
#
loop_
_entity_poly.entity_id
_entity_poly.type
_entity_poly.pdbx_seq_one_letter_code
_entity_poly.pdbx_strand_id
1 'polypeptide(L)'
;AWVVWLGAGYRFAQPLARDPVEQTASADAVLGFVPGPSAQWRPPAALRHLALLFTAAEERQRTDADFASPFPKNGEGPLKFIAVSNELTVMNRDAFRSGVLKRFADWTAEFGKQERLCRWGAGALRSLQASVLVAAKRHLVQLG
;
A
#
# COMPACT_ATOMS: atom_id res chain seq x y z
N ALA A 1 9.95 11.75 -9.46
CA ALA A 1 8.78 12.01 -10.35
C ALA A 1 7.50 11.44 -9.73
N TRP A 2 6.35 12.09 -9.91
CA TRP A 2 5.07 11.69 -9.28
C TRP A 2 4.11 11.05 -10.29
N VAL A 3 3.25 10.16 -9.81
CA VAL A 3 2.17 9.53 -10.58
C VAL A 3 0.85 9.79 -9.88
N VAL A 4 -0.13 10.30 -10.61
CA VAL A 4 -1.51 10.44 -10.13
C VAL A 4 -2.35 9.37 -10.81
N TRP A 5 -2.90 8.45 -10.02
CA TRP A 5 -3.90 7.50 -10.47
C TRP A 5 -5.29 8.07 -10.25
N LEU A 6 -6.09 8.13 -11.31
CA LEU A 6 -7.50 8.48 -11.28
C LEU A 6 -8.33 7.28 -11.76
N GLY A 7 -9.29 6.85 -10.95
CA GLY A 7 -10.24 5.82 -11.31
C GLY A 7 -11.15 6.29 -12.44
N ALA A 8 -11.54 5.37 -13.32
CA ALA A 8 -12.49 5.68 -14.38
C ALA A 8 -13.82 6.13 -13.77
N GLY A 9 -14.31 7.30 -14.19
CA GLY A 9 -15.55 7.88 -13.69
C GLY A 9 -15.44 8.59 -12.34
N TYR A 10 -14.25 8.67 -11.73
CA TYR A 10 -14.05 9.47 -10.52
C TYR A 10 -14.35 10.93 -10.79
N ARG A 11 -15.14 11.55 -9.91
CA ARG A 11 -15.45 12.97 -9.95
C ARG A 11 -15.15 13.57 -8.60
N PHE A 12 -14.44 14.68 -8.62
CA PHE A 12 -14.27 15.50 -7.43
C PHE A 12 -15.63 16.10 -7.07
N ALA A 13 -16.10 15.83 -5.85
CA ALA A 13 -17.35 16.40 -5.34
C ALA A 13 -17.25 17.92 -5.16
N GLN A 14 -16.04 18.42 -4.93
CA GLN A 14 -15.71 19.84 -4.78
C GLN A 14 -14.37 20.13 -5.48
N PRO A 15 -14.11 21.38 -5.90
CA PRO A 15 -12.78 21.78 -6.34
C PRO A 15 -11.73 21.44 -5.28
N LEU A 16 -10.61 20.89 -5.71
CA LEU A 16 -9.49 20.62 -4.81
C LEU A 16 -8.91 21.96 -4.31
N ALA A 17 -8.83 22.12 -3.00
CA ALA A 17 -8.24 23.31 -2.38
C ALA A 17 -6.71 23.40 -2.64
N ARG A 18 -6.07 22.26 -2.93
CA ARG A 18 -4.64 22.15 -3.18
C ARG A 18 -4.34 21.04 -4.17
N ASP A 19 -3.27 21.18 -4.93
CA ASP A 19 -2.78 20.10 -5.80
C ASP A 19 -2.43 18.84 -4.96
N PRO A 20 -2.96 17.65 -5.31
CA PRO A 20 -2.73 16.43 -4.54
C PRO A 20 -1.26 15.98 -4.48
N VAL A 21 -0.48 16.28 -5.53
CA VAL A 21 0.97 16.03 -5.56
C VAL A 21 1.67 16.97 -4.59
N GLU A 22 1.34 18.25 -4.60
CA GLU A 22 1.93 19.21 -3.66
C GLU A 22 1.56 18.90 -2.20
N GLN A 23 0.30 18.54 -1.93
CA GLN A 23 -0.14 18.12 -0.60
C GLN A 23 0.66 16.91 -0.13
N THR A 24 0.80 15.89 -0.98
CA THR A 24 1.56 14.66 -0.66
C THR A 24 3.04 14.96 -0.42
N ALA A 25 3.68 15.72 -1.31
CA ALA A 25 5.08 16.08 -1.19
C ALA A 25 5.37 16.92 0.06
N SER A 26 4.50 17.89 0.37
CA SER A 26 4.68 18.76 1.54
C SER A 26 4.48 18.06 2.88
N ALA A 27 3.80 16.91 2.88
CA ALA A 27 3.66 16.05 4.05
C ALA A 27 4.86 15.09 4.20
N ASP A 28 5.89 15.17 3.35
CA ASP A 28 6.99 14.20 3.28
C ASP A 28 6.47 12.74 3.11
N ALA A 29 5.35 12.58 2.42
CA ALA A 29 4.71 11.30 2.20
C ALA A 29 5.10 10.72 0.83
N VAL A 30 5.29 9.40 0.76
CA VAL A 30 5.55 8.71 -0.53
C VAL A 30 4.25 8.32 -1.25
N LEU A 31 3.12 8.38 -0.53
CA LEU A 31 1.78 8.03 -1.01
C LEU A 31 0.75 9.00 -0.43
N GLY A 32 -0.04 9.62 -1.31
CA GLY A 32 -1.29 10.29 -0.97
C GLY A 32 -2.46 9.42 -1.39
N PHE A 33 -3.47 9.26 -0.54
CA PHE A 33 -4.62 8.41 -0.86
C PHE A 33 -5.94 8.96 -0.32
N VAL A 34 -7.03 8.71 -1.07
CA VAL A 34 -8.38 8.84 -0.53
C VAL A 34 -8.76 7.52 0.17
N PRO A 35 -9.31 7.55 1.39
CA PRO A 35 -9.69 6.34 2.10
C PRO A 35 -10.84 5.62 1.37
N GLY A 36 -10.73 4.31 1.22
CA GLY A 36 -11.80 3.48 0.66
C GLY A 36 -12.78 2.98 1.74
N PRO A 37 -14.03 2.64 1.39
CA PRO A 37 -14.96 2.02 2.33
C PRO A 37 -14.41 0.67 2.83
N SER A 38 -14.07 0.59 4.12
CA SER A 38 -13.25 -0.48 4.68
C SER A 38 -13.77 -1.92 4.46
N ALA A 39 -15.06 -2.12 4.18
CA ALA A 39 -15.67 -3.44 3.99
C ALA A 39 -15.43 -4.03 2.58
N GLN A 40 -15.48 -3.22 1.52
CA GLN A 40 -15.36 -3.70 0.13
C GLN A 40 -13.91 -3.87 -0.33
N TRP A 41 -12.98 -3.16 0.32
CA TRP A 41 -11.57 -3.11 -0.06
C TRP A 41 -10.67 -3.91 0.88
N ARG A 42 -11.23 -4.62 1.86
CA ARG A 42 -10.48 -5.57 2.70
C ARG A 42 -9.85 -6.65 1.81
N PRO A 43 -8.54 -6.92 1.93
CA PRO A 43 -7.92 -7.94 1.14
C PRO A 43 -8.46 -9.29 1.61
N PRO A 44 -8.62 -10.27 0.71
CA PRO A 44 -8.86 -11.65 1.09
C PRO A 44 -7.84 -12.13 2.12
N ALA A 45 -8.24 -13.06 2.99
CA ALA A 45 -7.37 -13.57 4.05
C ALA A 45 -6.03 -14.09 3.49
N ALA A 46 -6.03 -14.78 2.35
CA ALA A 46 -4.82 -15.25 1.67
C ALA A 46 -3.87 -14.10 1.31
N LEU A 47 -4.40 -13.00 0.76
CA LEU A 47 -3.60 -11.84 0.37
C LEU A 47 -3.01 -11.12 1.60
N ARG A 48 -3.75 -11.08 2.72
CA ARG A 48 -3.21 -10.60 3.99
C ARG A 48 -2.06 -11.47 4.48
N HIS A 49 -2.22 -12.80 4.44
CA HIS A 49 -1.17 -13.74 4.85
C HIS A 49 0.09 -13.60 3.98
N LEU A 50 -0.06 -13.41 2.67
CA LEU A 50 1.08 -13.18 1.78
C LEU A 50 1.88 -11.94 2.16
N ALA A 51 1.20 -10.83 2.46
CA ALA A 51 1.89 -9.63 2.95
C ALA A 51 2.59 -9.87 4.28
N LEU A 52 1.99 -10.65 5.19
CA LEU A 52 2.62 -11.01 6.47
C LEU A 52 3.89 -11.83 6.27
N LEU A 53 3.84 -12.84 5.40
CA LEU A 53 5.00 -13.68 5.08
C LEU A 53 6.12 -12.87 4.43
N PHE A 54 5.77 -11.99 3.49
CA PHE A 54 6.74 -11.10 2.87
C PHE A 54 7.39 -10.19 3.91
N THR A 55 6.60 -9.54 4.76
CA THR A 55 7.12 -8.59 5.75
C THR A 55 8.03 -9.29 6.77
N ALA A 56 7.68 -10.53 7.18
CA ALA A 56 8.55 -11.37 8.02
C ALA A 56 9.85 -11.78 7.33
N ALA A 57 9.79 -12.08 6.03
CA ALA A 57 10.98 -12.45 5.25
C ALA A 57 11.94 -11.26 5.09
N GLU A 58 11.41 -10.06 4.82
CA GLU A 58 12.20 -8.83 4.73
C GLU A 58 12.87 -8.49 6.07
N GLU A 59 12.16 -8.61 7.20
CA GLU A 59 12.72 -8.38 8.54
C GLU A 59 13.88 -9.34 8.86
N ARG A 60 13.77 -10.62 8.48
CA ARG A 60 14.85 -11.61 8.71
C ARG A 60 16.07 -11.35 7.85
N GLN A 61 15.88 -10.86 6.64
CA GLN A 61 16.97 -10.63 5.68
C GLN A 61 17.64 -9.27 5.86
N ARG A 62 16.97 -8.31 6.51
CA ARG A 62 17.49 -6.97 6.73
C ARG A 62 17.36 -6.59 8.21
N THR A 63 18.51 -6.53 8.88
CA THR A 63 18.67 -5.94 10.22
C THR A 63 18.58 -4.41 10.22
N ASP A 64 18.36 -3.78 9.07
CA ASP A 64 18.23 -2.33 8.96
C ASP A 64 16.98 -1.88 9.70
N ALA A 65 17.13 -0.87 10.56
CA ALA A 65 16.07 -0.32 11.41
C ALA A 65 14.88 0.28 10.63
N ASP A 66 14.84 0.16 9.30
CA ASP A 66 13.85 0.75 8.39
C ASP A 66 12.60 -0.11 8.23
N PHE A 67 12.58 -1.34 8.75
CA PHE A 67 11.42 -2.22 8.70
C PHE A 67 10.86 -2.47 10.10
N ALA A 68 9.65 -2.00 10.36
CA ALA A 68 8.94 -2.30 11.60
C ALA A 68 8.31 -3.70 11.48
N SER A 69 8.55 -4.55 12.48
CA SER A 69 7.86 -5.83 12.57
C SER A 69 6.36 -5.56 12.56
N PRO A 70 5.61 -6.20 11.65
CA PRO A 70 4.18 -6.09 11.72
C PRO A 70 3.73 -6.84 12.98
N PHE A 71 4.44 -7.87 13.47
CA PHE A 71 3.92 -8.74 14.53
C PHE A 71 3.97 -8.02 15.88
N PRO A 72 2.83 -7.60 16.49
CA PRO A 72 2.87 -7.24 17.88
C PRO A 72 3.27 -8.49 18.65
N LYS A 73 4.12 -8.31 19.67
CA LYS A 73 4.57 -9.39 20.55
C LYS A 73 3.41 -10.10 21.30
N ASN A 74 2.18 -9.62 21.13
CA ASN A 74 1.00 -9.95 21.94
C ASN A 74 -0.17 -10.57 21.16
N GLY A 75 0.04 -11.12 19.95
CA GLY A 75 -0.98 -11.93 19.26
C GLY A 75 -2.11 -11.16 18.56
N GLU A 76 -2.07 -9.82 18.53
CA GLU A 76 -2.91 -9.04 17.61
C GLU A 76 -2.37 -9.11 16.18
N GLY A 77 -3.25 -9.03 15.18
CA GLY A 77 -2.87 -9.24 13.79
C GLY A 77 -1.82 -8.21 13.31
N PRO A 78 -0.76 -8.62 12.57
CA PRO A 78 0.46 -7.82 12.47
C PRO A 78 0.39 -6.57 11.57
N LEU A 79 -0.39 -6.63 10.50
CA LEU A 79 -0.36 -5.60 9.46
C LEU A 79 -1.48 -4.60 9.71
N LYS A 80 -1.15 -3.34 10.02
CA LYS A 80 -2.16 -2.25 10.00
C LYS A 80 -2.65 -2.11 8.58
N PHE A 81 -3.87 -2.59 8.34
CA PHE A 81 -4.47 -2.55 7.02
C PHE A 81 -4.95 -1.13 6.69
N ILE A 82 -4.50 -0.59 5.56
CA ILE A 82 -4.89 0.74 5.10
C ILE A 82 -5.80 0.56 3.88
N ALA A 83 -7.09 0.84 4.06
CA ALA A 83 -8.05 0.79 2.96
C ALA A 83 -7.84 2.01 2.04
N VAL A 84 -7.16 1.79 0.93
CA VAL A 84 -6.92 2.78 -0.11
C VAL A 84 -8.02 2.66 -1.16
N SER A 85 -8.70 3.77 -1.45
CA SER A 85 -9.64 3.84 -2.56
C SER A 85 -8.88 3.69 -3.89
N ASN A 86 -9.50 3.01 -4.85
CA ASN A 86 -8.97 2.94 -6.21
C ASN A 86 -9.15 4.21 -7.03
N GLU A 87 -9.89 5.17 -6.49
CA GLU A 87 -10.40 6.31 -7.23
C GLU A 87 -9.38 7.45 -7.36
N LEU A 88 -8.62 7.73 -6.30
CA LEU A 88 -7.53 8.71 -6.33
C LEU A 88 -6.36 8.23 -5.48
N THR A 89 -5.19 8.15 -6.10
CA THR A 89 -3.93 7.82 -5.43
C THR A 89 -2.79 8.61 -6.05
N VAL A 90 -1.94 9.21 -5.23
CA VAL A 90 -0.75 9.96 -5.63
C VAL A 90 0.48 9.21 -5.13
N MET A 91 1.42 8.92 -6.02
CA MET A 91 2.57 8.07 -5.71
C MET A 91 3.88 8.73 -6.12
N ASN A 92 4.87 8.72 -5.24
CA ASN A 92 6.24 9.02 -5.62
C ASN A 92 6.82 7.83 -6.40
N ARG A 93 6.99 7.98 -7.70
CA ARG A 93 7.43 6.91 -8.61
C ARG A 93 8.77 6.32 -8.22
N ASP A 94 9.67 7.16 -7.70
CA ASP A 94 11.03 6.73 -7.41
C ASP A 94 11.04 5.89 -6.13
N ALA A 95 10.26 6.28 -5.12
CA ALA A 95 10.02 5.46 -3.92
C ALA A 95 9.36 4.10 -4.25
N PHE A 96 8.50 4.05 -5.26
CA PHE A 96 7.85 2.81 -5.73
C PHE A 96 8.78 1.91 -6.56
N ARG A 97 9.73 2.50 -7.31
CA ARG A 97 10.65 1.76 -8.19
C ARG A 97 11.89 1.22 -7.47
N SER A 98 12.31 1.83 -6.37
CA SER A 98 13.67 1.59 -5.82
C SER A 98 13.76 0.65 -4.62
N GLY A 99 12.71 -0.06 -4.20
CA GLY A 99 12.77 -0.77 -2.93
C GLY A 99 11.78 -1.90 -2.69
N VAL A 100 11.16 -1.85 -1.50
CA VAL A 100 10.30 -2.91 -0.93
C VAL A 100 9.14 -3.29 -1.83
N LEU A 101 8.53 -2.33 -2.53
CA LEU A 101 7.35 -2.60 -3.35
C LEU A 101 7.65 -3.37 -4.63
N LYS A 102 8.84 -3.19 -5.21
CA LYS A 102 9.29 -4.03 -6.33
C LYS A 102 9.46 -5.47 -5.86
N ARG A 103 10.15 -5.69 -4.73
CA ARG A 103 10.32 -7.03 -4.14
C ARG A 103 8.98 -7.65 -3.76
N PHE A 104 8.06 -6.85 -3.23
CA PHE A 104 6.72 -7.30 -2.92
C PHE A 104 5.92 -7.70 -4.17
N ALA A 105 6.05 -6.93 -5.26
CA ALA A 105 5.45 -7.28 -6.55
C ALA A 105 6.05 -8.57 -7.12
N ASP A 106 7.38 -8.72 -7.08
CA ASP A 106 8.08 -9.93 -7.53
C ASP A 106 7.66 -11.15 -6.67
N TRP A 107 7.53 -10.97 -5.35
CA TRP A 107 7.05 -11.98 -4.41
C TRP A 107 5.61 -12.40 -4.71
N THR A 108 4.70 -11.44 -4.80
CA THR A 108 3.28 -11.73 -5.10
C THR A 108 3.07 -12.32 -6.49
N ALA A 109 3.90 -11.96 -7.48
CA ALA A 109 3.86 -12.57 -8.81
C ALA A 109 4.26 -14.06 -8.75
N GLU A 110 5.25 -14.42 -7.93
CA GLU A 110 5.66 -15.82 -7.77
C GLU A 110 4.56 -16.68 -7.12
N PHE A 111 3.89 -16.16 -6.09
CA PHE A 111 2.73 -16.83 -5.48
C PHE A 111 1.51 -16.84 -6.41
N GLY A 112 1.32 -15.78 -7.21
CA GLY A 112 0.24 -15.69 -8.20
C GLY A 112 0.35 -16.73 -9.32
N LYS A 113 1.58 -17.21 -9.63
CA LYS A 113 1.77 -18.36 -10.55
C LYS A 113 1.24 -19.66 -9.97
N GLN A 114 1.24 -19.81 -8.64
CA GLN A 114 0.80 -21.02 -7.94
C GLN A 114 -0.71 -21.00 -7.66
N GLU A 115 -1.32 -19.83 -7.49
CA GLU A 115 -2.76 -19.70 -7.23
C GLU A 115 -3.54 -19.13 -8.41
N ARG A 116 -4.04 -20.01 -9.30
CA ARG A 116 -5.03 -19.68 -10.35
C ARG A 116 -6.36 -19.10 -9.81
N LEU A 117 -6.58 -19.16 -8.50
CA LEU A 117 -7.86 -18.85 -7.83
C LEU A 117 -7.95 -17.41 -7.29
N CYS A 118 -6.87 -16.64 -7.36
CA CYS A 118 -6.77 -15.35 -6.68
C CYS A 118 -6.80 -14.16 -7.65
N ARG A 119 -7.98 -13.87 -8.23
CA ARG A 119 -8.21 -12.58 -8.92
C ARG A 119 -8.41 -11.47 -7.88
N TRP A 120 -7.34 -10.81 -7.48
CA TRP A 120 -7.42 -9.69 -6.56
C TRP A 120 -7.72 -8.38 -7.30
N GLY A 121 -8.73 -7.64 -6.81
CA GLY A 121 -9.04 -6.33 -7.33
C GLY A 121 -7.91 -5.32 -7.08
N ALA A 122 -7.75 -4.35 -7.97
CA ALA A 122 -6.64 -3.37 -7.91
C ALA A 122 -6.55 -2.62 -6.57
N GLY A 123 -7.66 -2.42 -5.87
CA GLY A 123 -7.64 -1.66 -4.60
C GLY A 123 -7.31 -2.51 -3.40
N ALA A 124 -7.60 -3.81 -3.43
CA ALA A 124 -7.05 -4.74 -2.44
C ALA A 124 -5.52 -4.79 -2.55
N LEU A 125 -4.99 -4.81 -3.78
CA LEU A 125 -3.54 -4.76 -4.03
C LEU A 125 -2.91 -3.43 -3.58
N ARG A 126 -3.53 -2.27 -3.91
CA ARG A 126 -3.02 -0.96 -3.47
C ARG A 126 -3.05 -0.79 -1.96
N SER A 127 -4.14 -1.23 -1.33
CA SER A 127 -4.28 -1.19 0.12
C SER A 127 -3.19 -2.02 0.81
N LEU A 128 -2.84 -3.15 0.22
CA LEU A 128 -1.75 -4.00 0.70
C LEU A 128 -0.37 -3.34 0.49
N GLN A 129 -0.14 -2.73 -0.67
CA GLN A 129 1.09 -1.96 -0.94
C GLN A 129 1.25 -0.80 0.05
N ALA A 130 0.17 -0.08 0.37
CA ALA A 130 0.18 0.97 1.39
C ALA A 130 0.55 0.40 2.76
N SER A 131 -0.02 -0.75 3.15
CA SER A 131 0.36 -1.41 4.40
C SER A 131 1.83 -1.87 4.43
N VAL A 132 2.37 -2.37 3.31
CA VAL A 132 3.79 -2.73 3.20
C VAL A 132 4.69 -1.49 3.28
N LEU A 133 4.27 -0.36 2.71
CA LEU A 133 4.98 0.91 2.84
C LEU A 133 5.04 1.39 4.30
N VAL A 134 3.96 1.26 5.07
CA VAL A 134 3.97 1.58 6.50
C VAL A 134 4.90 0.64 7.28
N ALA A 135 4.88 -0.67 6.97
CA ALA A 135 5.82 -1.60 7.58
C ALA A 135 7.28 -1.21 7.25
N ALA A 136 7.53 -0.69 6.05
CA ALA A 136 8.81 -0.11 5.64
C ALA A 136 9.07 1.33 6.15
N LYS A 137 8.35 1.75 7.21
CA LYS A 137 8.43 3.07 7.85
C LYS A 137 8.28 4.26 6.88
N ARG A 138 7.57 4.07 5.77
CA ARG A 138 7.28 5.15 4.84
C ARG A 138 6.04 5.90 5.26
N HIS A 139 6.13 7.22 5.18
CA HIS A 139 5.02 8.10 5.52
C HIS A 139 3.99 8.13 4.39
N LEU A 140 2.71 8.06 4.75
CA LEU A 140 1.57 8.14 3.85
C LEU A 140 0.64 9.24 4.37
N VAL A 141 -0.02 9.96 3.46
CA VAL A 141 -0.98 11.01 3.82
C VAL A 141 -2.36 10.71 3.25
N GLN A 142 -3.38 10.97 4.06
CA GLN A 142 -4.75 10.94 3.58
C GLN A 142 -5.06 12.26 2.84
N LEU A 143 -5.60 12.14 1.63
CA LEU A 143 -6.07 13.27 0.83
C LEU A 143 -7.53 13.58 1.19
N GLY A 144 -7.83 14.85 1.35
CA GLY A 144 -9.11 15.41 1.75
C GLY A 144 -9.09 16.92 1.62
#